data_AF-A0A4U9CZS1-F1
#
_entry.id   AF-A0A4U9CZS1-F1
#
_cell.length_a   1.000
_cell.length_b   1.000
_cell.length_c   1.000
_cell.angle_alpha   90.00
_cell.angle_beta   90.00
_cell.angle_gamma   90.00
#
_symmetry.space_group_name_H-M   'P 1'
#
loop_
_entity.id
_entity.type
_entity.pdbx_description
1 polymer ?
#
loop_
_entity_poly.entity_id
_entity_poly.type
_entity_poly.pdbx_seq_one_letter_code
_entity_poly.pdbx_strand_id
1 'polypeptide(L)'
;MGQVWISGEISNFSQPSSGHWYFTLKDDNAQVRCAMFRNSNRRVTLRPQHGQQVLVRANITLYEPRGDYQIIVESMQPAGEGLLQQKYEQLKAQLAAEGLFDQQHKQPLPSRPTAWG
;
A
#
# COMPACT_ATOMS: atom_id res chain seq x y z
N MET A 1 -1.01 -5.20 -22.93
CA MET A 1 -1.73 -5.25 -21.64
C MET A 1 -0.98 -4.38 -20.66
N GLY A 2 -1.70 -3.64 -19.81
CA GLY A 2 -1.15 -2.51 -19.04
C GLY A 2 -0.28 -2.93 -17.87
N GLN A 3 0.85 -2.24 -17.74
CA GLN A 3 1.72 -2.30 -16.56
C GLN A 3 1.12 -1.43 -15.46
N VAL A 4 1.12 -1.91 -14.22
CA VAL A 4 0.58 -1.21 -13.05
C VAL A 4 1.65 -0.99 -11.99
N TRP A 5 1.48 0.08 -11.22
CA TRP A 5 2.27 0.36 -10.03
C TRP A 5 1.41 0.11 -8.80
N ILE A 6 1.95 -0.65 -7.83
CA ILE A 6 1.21 -1.06 -6.63
C ILE A 6 2.10 -0.81 -5.42
N SER A 7 1.57 -0.10 -4.43
CA SER A 7 2.17 0.06 -3.11
C SER A 7 1.50 -0.92 -2.14
N GLY A 8 2.27 -1.60 -1.30
CA GLY A 8 1.71 -2.57 -0.37
C GLY A 8 2.73 -3.22 0.55
N GLU A 9 2.24 -3.76 1.66
CA GLU A 9 3.07 -4.44 2.64
C GLU A 9 3.32 -5.89 2.20
N ILE A 10 4.59 -6.31 2.23
CA ILE A 10 4.96 -7.69 1.96
C ILE A 10 4.52 -8.60 3.11
N SER A 11 3.82 -9.66 2.78
CA SER A 11 3.51 -10.79 3.66
C SER A 11 3.73 -12.13 2.95
N ASN A 12 3.79 -13.23 3.70
CA ASN A 12 3.90 -14.59 3.17
C ASN A 12 5.04 -14.78 2.14
N PHE A 13 6.19 -14.13 2.37
CA PHE A 13 7.33 -14.24 1.47
C PHE A 13 7.96 -15.63 1.51
N SER A 14 8.26 -16.19 0.34
CA SER A 14 8.94 -17.46 0.17
C SER A 14 9.85 -17.44 -1.07
N GLN A 15 10.98 -18.15 -0.96
CA GLN A 15 11.92 -18.36 -2.07
C GLN A 15 12.28 -19.84 -2.16
N PRO A 16 11.58 -20.62 -3.01
CA PRO A 16 11.91 -22.02 -3.27
C PRO A 16 13.26 -22.18 -4.01
N SER A 17 13.67 -23.43 -4.25
CA SER A 17 14.92 -23.77 -4.96
C SER A 17 14.99 -23.24 -6.40
N SER A 18 13.86 -22.95 -7.05
CA SER A 18 13.81 -22.27 -8.36
C SER A 18 14.38 -20.84 -8.32
N GLY A 19 14.46 -20.26 -7.11
CA GLY A 19 14.93 -18.90 -6.86
C GLY A 19 13.92 -17.82 -7.23
N HIS A 20 12.70 -18.17 -7.63
CA HIS A 20 11.57 -17.23 -7.76
C HIS A 20 11.10 -16.78 -6.39
N TRP A 21 10.59 -15.56 -6.30
CA TRP A 21 9.94 -15.08 -5.08
C TRP A 21 8.44 -15.17 -5.22
N TYR A 22 7.79 -15.69 -4.19
CA TYR A 22 6.34 -15.67 -4.04
C TYR A 22 6.01 -14.95 -2.74
N PHE A 23 5.07 -14.02 -2.80
CA PHE A 23 4.66 -13.23 -1.64
C PHE A 23 3.26 -12.67 -1.88
N THR A 24 2.71 -12.03 -0.87
CA THR A 24 1.44 -11.30 -0.94
C THR A 24 1.71 -9.83 -0.67
N LEU A 25 1.14 -8.93 -1.48
CA LEU A 25 1.04 -7.52 -1.13
C LEU A 25 -0.33 -7.27 -0.53
N LYS A 26 -0.35 -6.65 0.64
CA LYS A 26 -1.59 -6.31 1.36
C LYS A 26 -1.64 -4.84 1.73
N ASP A 27 -2.85 -4.33 1.86
CA ASP A 27 -3.20 -3.12 2.57
C ASP A 27 -4.24 -3.45 3.67
N ASP A 28 -4.90 -2.45 4.24
CA ASP A 28 -5.87 -2.64 5.32
C ASP A 28 -7.16 -3.35 4.87
N ASN A 29 -7.47 -3.39 3.58
CA ASN A 29 -8.75 -3.85 3.04
C ASN A 29 -8.63 -5.06 2.10
N ALA A 30 -7.47 -5.26 1.48
CA ALA A 30 -7.28 -6.22 0.41
C ALA A 30 -5.86 -6.81 0.38
N GLN A 31 -5.74 -7.93 -0.31
CA GLN A 31 -4.46 -8.58 -0.56
C GLN A 31 -4.42 -9.20 -1.94
N VAL A 32 -3.23 -9.24 -2.56
CA VAL A 32 -2.99 -9.83 -3.88
C VAL A 32 -1.75 -10.71 -3.87
N ARG A 33 -1.85 -11.86 -4.54
CA ARG A 33 -0.72 -12.78 -4.69
C ARG A 33 0.24 -12.29 -5.76
N CYS A 34 1.53 -12.40 -5.46
CA CYS A 34 2.61 -11.88 -6.28
C CYS A 34 3.62 -12.99 -6.56
N ALA A 35 4.10 -13.01 -7.80
CA ALA A 35 5.27 -13.79 -8.19
C ALA A 35 6.32 -12.87 -8.82
N MET A 36 7.58 -13.08 -8.50
CA MET A 36 8.71 -12.39 -9.11
C MET A 36 9.72 -13.42 -9.58
N PHE A 37 9.95 -13.48 -10.89
CA PHE A 37 10.89 -14.43 -11.45
C PHE A 37 12.33 -14.09 -11.06
N ARG A 38 13.18 -15.12 -11.05
CA ARG A 38 14.58 -15.04 -10.62
C ARG A 38 15.37 -14.01 -11.42
N ASN A 39 15.08 -13.86 -12.71
CA ASN A 39 15.76 -12.88 -13.54
C ASN A 39 15.39 -11.44 -13.17
N SER A 40 14.18 -11.23 -12.66
CA SER A 40 13.72 -9.91 -12.18
C SER A 40 14.24 -9.61 -10.78
N ASN A 41 14.17 -10.57 -9.86
CA ASN A 41 14.59 -10.33 -8.48
C ASN A 41 16.10 -10.07 -8.34
N ARG A 42 16.93 -10.56 -9.26
CA ARG A 42 18.38 -10.26 -9.31
C ARG A 42 18.71 -8.77 -9.44
N ARG A 43 17.78 -7.96 -9.97
CA ARG A 43 17.94 -6.50 -10.08
C ARG A 43 17.45 -5.75 -8.84
N VAL A 44 16.79 -6.45 -7.92
CA VAL A 44 16.29 -5.85 -6.68
C VAL A 44 17.43 -5.85 -5.67
N THR A 45 17.88 -4.66 -5.30
CA THR A 45 18.90 -4.47 -4.26
C THR A 45 18.34 -4.63 -2.86
N LEU A 46 17.02 -4.42 -2.72
CA LEU A 46 16.28 -4.65 -1.49
C LEU A 46 16.20 -6.15 -1.17
N ARG A 47 16.35 -6.50 0.11
CA ARG A 47 16.01 -7.83 0.64
C ARG A 47 14.57 -7.79 1.16
N PRO A 48 13.60 -8.48 0.54
CA PRO A 48 12.22 -8.48 0.99
C PRO A 48 12.09 -9.04 2.41
N GLN A 49 11.31 -8.36 3.25
CA GLN A 49 10.99 -8.80 4.60
C GLN A 49 9.49 -8.74 4.86
N HIS A 50 8.98 -9.59 5.75
CA HIS A 50 7.60 -9.49 6.21
C HIS A 50 7.37 -8.13 6.88
N GLY A 51 6.25 -7.48 6.62
CA GLY A 51 5.94 -6.15 7.15
C GLY A 51 6.58 -5.00 6.36
N GLN A 52 7.39 -5.30 5.33
CA GLN A 52 8.06 -4.26 4.58
C GLN A 52 7.15 -3.62 3.54
N GLN A 53 7.10 -2.29 3.56
CA GLN A 53 6.37 -1.53 2.56
C GLN A 53 7.19 -1.30 1.29
N VAL A 54 6.60 -1.67 0.15
CA VAL A 54 7.26 -1.63 -1.15
C VAL A 54 6.37 -1.02 -2.22
N LEU A 55 7.01 -0.38 -3.19
CA LEU A 55 6.39 -0.02 -4.46
C LEU A 55 6.88 -1.01 -5.52
N VAL A 56 5.94 -1.65 -6.21
CA VAL A 56 6.23 -2.61 -7.27
C VAL A 56 5.66 -2.16 -8.60
N ARG A 57 6.35 -2.54 -9.67
CA ARG A 57 5.85 -2.44 -11.05
C ARG A 57 5.55 -3.85 -11.54
N ALA A 58 4.34 -4.08 -12.02
CA ALA A 58 3.84 -5.42 -12.29
C ALA A 58 2.87 -5.48 -13.47
N ASN A 59 2.62 -6.70 -13.95
CA ASN A 59 1.54 -7.01 -14.89
C ASN A 59 0.51 -7.91 -14.22
N ILE A 60 -0.77 -7.67 -14.47
CA ILE A 60 -1.86 -8.52 -13.99
C ILE A 60 -1.94 -9.77 -14.87
N THR A 61 -2.11 -10.94 -14.26
CA THR A 61 -2.18 -12.22 -14.97
C THR A 61 -3.16 -13.16 -14.28
N LEU A 62 -3.88 -13.95 -15.06
CA LEU A 62 -4.70 -15.04 -14.55
C LEU A 62 -3.85 -16.31 -14.49
N TYR A 63 -3.76 -16.95 -13.32
CA TYR A 63 -3.15 -18.27 -13.22
C TYR A 63 -4.21 -19.34 -13.57
N GLU A 64 -4.28 -19.66 -14.85
CA GLU A 64 -5.30 -20.54 -15.45
C GLU A 64 -5.53 -21.87 -14.69
N PRO A 65 -4.51 -22.58 -14.17
CA PRO A 65 -4.74 -23.84 -13.48
C PRO A 65 -5.59 -23.75 -12.21
N ARG A 66 -5.68 -22.58 -11.57
CA ARG A 66 -6.49 -22.36 -10.36
C ARG A 66 -7.58 -21.30 -10.53
N GLY A 67 -7.59 -20.57 -11.64
CA GLY A 67 -8.51 -19.45 -11.84
C GLY A 67 -8.21 -18.24 -10.94
N ASP A 68 -7.07 -18.22 -10.26
CA ASP A 68 -6.70 -17.14 -9.34
C ASP A 68 -5.99 -16.02 -10.09
N TYR A 69 -6.35 -14.77 -9.79
CA TYR A 69 -5.59 -13.61 -10.24
C TYR A 69 -4.29 -13.48 -9.44
N GLN A 70 -3.19 -13.24 -10.15
CA GLN A 70 -1.89 -12.90 -9.57
C GLN A 70 -1.27 -11.73 -10.33
N ILE A 71 -0.29 -11.10 -9.71
CA ILE A 71 0.54 -10.10 -10.37
C ILE A 71 1.97 -10.60 -10.53
N ILE A 72 2.52 -10.40 -11.73
CA ILE A 72 3.92 -10.70 -12.02
C ILE A 72 4.74 -9.43 -11.83
N VAL A 73 5.57 -9.42 -10.79
CA VAL A 73 6.39 -8.27 -10.42
C VAL A 73 7.67 -8.24 -11.24
N GLU A 74 7.96 -7.10 -11.85
CA GLU A 74 9.14 -6.88 -12.70
C GLU A 74 10.23 -6.06 -12.02
N SER A 75 9.82 -5.14 -11.13
CA SER A 75 10.70 -4.33 -10.29
C SER A 75 10.06 -4.08 -8.93
N MET A 76 10.92 -3.90 -7.91
CA MET A 76 10.53 -3.65 -6.53
C MET A 76 11.51 -2.66 -5.93
N GLN A 77 10.99 -1.69 -5.19
CA GLN A 77 11.77 -0.75 -4.39
C GLN A 77 11.06 -0.49 -3.06
N PRO A 78 11.78 -0.04 -2.02
CA PRO A 78 11.13 0.46 -0.80
C PRO A 78 10.13 1.57 -1.15
N ALA A 79 8.96 1.59 -0.50
CA ALA A 79 7.95 2.61 -0.75
C ALA A 79 8.40 4.03 -0.31
N GLY A 80 9.39 4.12 0.58
CA GLY A 80 10.01 5.38 1.03
C GLY A 80 9.00 6.38 1.63
N GLU A 81 9.30 7.68 1.49
CA GLU A 81 8.44 8.80 1.91
C GLU A 81 7.09 8.86 1.17
N GLY A 82 6.99 8.23 -0.02
CA GLY A 82 5.79 8.29 -0.85
C GLY A 82 4.55 7.70 -0.16
N LEU A 83 4.72 6.62 0.62
CA LEU A 83 3.62 6.04 1.39
C LEU A 83 3.18 6.96 2.55
N LEU A 84 4.15 7.60 3.23
CA LEU A 84 3.84 8.55 4.28
C LEU A 84 3.08 9.76 3.72
N GLN A 85 3.52 10.28 2.58
CA GLN A 85 2.82 11.35 1.87
C GLN A 85 1.41 10.92 1.44
N GLN A 86 1.24 9.71 0.91
CA GLN A 86 -0.07 9.20 0.54
C GLN A 86 -1.01 9.08 1.74
N LYS A 87 -0.53 8.57 2.89
CA LYS A 87 -1.31 8.51 4.14
C LYS A 87 -1.66 9.91 4.65
N TYR A 88 -0.73 10.86 4.53
CA TYR A 88 -0.96 12.26 4.88
C TYR A 88 -2.07 12.89 4.02
N GLU A 89 -2.05 12.70 2.70
CA GLU A 89 -3.09 13.22 1.80
C GLU A 89 -4.45 12.56 2.04
N GLN A 90 -4.49 11.25 2.30
CA GLN A 90 -5.73 10.55 2.66
C GLN A 90 -6.32 11.06 3.97
N LEU A 91 -5.49 11.22 5.01
CA LEU A 91 -5.92 11.77 6.30
C LEU A 91 -6.44 13.21 6.13
N LYS A 92 -5.75 14.03 5.34
CA LYS A 92 -6.18 15.40 5.05
C LYS A 92 -7.53 15.43 4.32
N ALA A 93 -7.72 14.57 3.33
CA ALA A 93 -9.00 14.45 2.61
C ALA A 93 -10.13 13.96 3.54
N GLN A 94 -9.85 12.99 4.41
CA GLN A 94 -10.81 12.51 5.40
C GLN A 94 -11.22 13.62 6.39
N LEU A 95 -10.25 14.31 6.99
CA LEU A 95 -10.51 15.42 7.92
C LEU A 95 -11.25 16.58 7.25
N ALA A 96 -10.98 16.84 5.97
CA ALA A 96 -11.73 17.83 5.19
C ALA A 96 -13.18 17.37 4.95
N ALA A 97 -13.39 16.09 4.64
CA ALA A 97 -14.72 15.52 4.40
C ALA A 97 -15.57 15.41 5.68
N GLU A 98 -14.95 15.25 6.85
CA GLU A 98 -15.63 15.24 8.15
C GLU A 98 -16.18 16.62 8.58
N GLY A 99 -15.93 17.68 7.81
CA GLY A 99 -16.52 19.00 8.06
C GLY A 99 -16.02 19.67 9.36
N LEU A 100 -14.97 19.14 9.98
CA LEU A 100 -14.36 19.69 11.20
C LEU A 100 -13.80 21.11 11.01
N PHE A 101 -13.65 21.55 9.75
CA PHE A 101 -13.26 22.91 9.38
C PHE A 101 -14.40 23.73 8.76
N ASP A 102 -15.59 23.15 8.63
CA ASP A 102 -16.70 23.79 7.95
C ASP A 102 -17.27 24.92 8.81
N GLN A 103 -17.40 26.13 8.24
CA GLN A 103 -17.86 27.30 8.98
C GLN A 103 -19.28 27.13 9.53
N GLN A 104 -20.05 26.19 8.97
CA GLN A 104 -21.42 25.89 9.36
C GLN A 104 -21.53 25.21 10.74
N HIS A 105 -20.45 24.58 11.21
CA HIS A 105 -20.38 23.93 12.53
C HIS A 105 -19.69 24.80 13.60
N LYS A 106 -19.22 26.01 13.24
CA LYS A 106 -18.64 26.94 14.21
C LYS A 106 -19.72 27.46 15.13
N GLN A 107 -19.72 26.98 16.37
CA GLN A 107 -20.52 27.58 17.42
C GLN A 107 -19.96 28.97 17.78
N PRO A 108 -20.81 29.99 17.93
CA PRO A 108 -20.38 31.28 18.42
C PRO A 108 -19.76 31.12 19.81
N LEU A 109 -18.61 31.75 20.01
CA LEU A 109 -17.95 31.77 21.32
C LEU A 109 -18.94 32.35 22.35
N PRO A 110 -19.17 31.66 23.49
CA PRO A 110 -19.99 32.22 24.54
C PRO A 110 -19.37 33.55 25.03
N SER A 111 -20.20 34.57 25.16
CA SER A 111 -19.77 35.95 25.51
C SER A 111 -19.16 36.08 26.91
N ARG A 112 -19.24 35.04 27.73
CA ARG A 112 -18.60 34.96 29.04
C ARG A 112 -18.04 33.55 29.29
N PRO A 113 -16.77 33.41 29.67
CA PRO A 113 -16.27 32.14 30.17
C PRO A 113 -16.96 31.83 31.50
N THR A 114 -17.70 30.73 31.56
CA THR A 114 -18.15 30.15 32.83
C THR A 114 -16.92 29.49 33.45
N ALA A 115 -16.45 30.02 34.58
CA ALA A 115 -15.52 29.30 35.44
C ALA A 115 -16.22 28.03 35.91
N TRP A 116 -15.63 26.87 35.63
CA TRP A 116 -16.04 25.61 36.25
C TRP A 116 -15.40 25.59 37.64
N GLY A 117 -16.23 25.47 38.66
CA GLY A 117 -15.80 25.21 40.03
C GLY A 117 -15.38 23.75 40.22
#